data_AF-A0A522X4P9-F1
#
_entry.id   AF-A0A522X4P9-F1
#
_cell.length_a   1.000
_cell.length_b   1.000
_cell.length_c   1.000
_cell.angle_alpha   90.00
_cell.angle_beta   90.00
_cell.angle_gamma   90.00
#
_symmetry.space_group_name_H-M   'P 1'
#
loop_
_entity.id
_entity.type
_entity.pdbx_description
1 polymer ?
#
loop_
_entity_poly.entity_id
_entity_poly.type
_entity_poly.pdbx_seq_one_letter_code
_entity_poly.pdbx_strand_id
1 'polypeptide(L)'
;MKLGAPVHDTHGHALLMAGAELSTPVLAGLQRHNISCVSVLEEDHRSEEELAIERGQTTERIDALFRGMDQTASMESLHRLILEYRLEPLL
;
A
#
# COMPACT_ATOMS: atom_id res chain seq x y z
N MET A 1 6.54 3.20 -16.66
CA MET A 1 5.62 3.38 -15.50
C MET A 1 4.28 2.78 -15.87
N LYS A 2 3.72 1.90 -15.03
CA LYS A 2 2.43 1.26 -15.29
C LYS A 2 1.41 1.68 -14.24
N LEU A 3 0.14 1.64 -14.59
CA LEU A 3 -0.96 1.96 -13.71
C LEU A 3 -1.19 0.82 -12.69
N GLY A 4 -1.27 1.15 -11.41
CA GLY A 4 -1.47 0.18 -10.32
C GLY A 4 -2.93 -0.20 -10.05
N ALA A 5 -3.87 0.69 -10.38
CA ALA A 5 -5.30 0.48 -10.18
C ALA A 5 -6.09 1.08 -11.35
N PRO A 6 -7.26 0.52 -11.73
CA PRO A 6 -8.06 1.08 -12.81
C PRO A 6 -8.48 2.53 -12.49
N VAL A 7 -8.45 3.38 -13.52
CA VAL A 7 -8.93 4.77 -13.42
C VAL A 7 -10.30 4.84 -14.05
N HIS A 8 -11.25 5.37 -13.29
CA HIS A 8 -12.62 5.59 -13.73
C HIS A 8 -12.87 7.08 -13.98
N ASP A 9 -13.79 7.38 -14.90
CA ASP A 9 -14.33 8.72 -15.05
C ASP A 9 -15.36 9.06 -13.96
N THR A 10 -15.93 10.26 -14.03
CA THR A 10 -16.97 10.75 -13.11
C THR A 10 -18.27 9.96 -13.16
N HIS A 11 -18.49 9.15 -14.20
CA HIS A 11 -19.66 8.29 -14.38
C HIS A 11 -19.37 6.82 -14.02
N GLY A 12 -18.15 6.50 -13.58
CA GLY A 12 -17.74 5.15 -13.20
C GLY A 12 -17.26 4.29 -14.37
N HIS A 13 -17.11 4.83 -15.58
CA HIS A 13 -16.56 4.09 -16.71
C HIS A 13 -15.04 4.01 -16.61
N ALA A 14 -14.48 2.82 -16.80
CA ALA A 14 -13.03 2.63 -16.81
C ALA A 14 -12.40 3.33 -18.03
N LEU A 15 -11.60 4.36 -17.76
CA LEU A 15 -10.80 5.07 -18.76
C LEU A 15 -9.51 4.31 -19.06
N LEU A 16 -8.90 3.71 -18.03
CA LEU A 16 -7.71 2.89 -18.13
C LEU A 16 -7.79 1.72 -17.15
N MET A 17 -7.38 0.55 -17.61
CA MET A 17 -7.28 -0.65 -16.78
C MET A 17 -5.94 -0.69 -16.05
N ALA A 18 -5.90 -1.36 -14.89
CA ALA A 18 -4.64 -1.66 -14.20
C ALA A 18 -3.64 -2.35 -15.16
N GLY A 19 -2.36 -2.03 -15.01
CA GLY A 19 -1.29 -2.48 -15.91
C GLY A 19 -1.09 -1.64 -17.17
N ALA A 20 -1.98 -0.69 -17.46
CA ALA A 20 -1.82 0.22 -18.61
C ALA A 20 -0.53 1.05 -18.51
N GLU A 21 0.14 1.25 -19.64
CA GLU A 21 1.36 2.03 -19.70
C GLU A 21 1.07 3.54 -19.62
N LEU A 22 1.70 4.21 -18.67
CA LEU A 22 1.55 5.65 -18.46
C LEU A 22 2.63 6.38 -19.26
N SER A 23 2.24 6.87 -20.44
CA SER A 23 3.04 7.77 -21.27
C SER A 23 2.59 9.22 -21.11
N THR A 24 3.43 10.19 -21.51
CA THR A 24 3.10 11.62 -21.44
C THR A 24 1.77 11.96 -22.14
N PRO A 25 1.45 11.42 -23.33
CA PRO A 25 0.13 11.64 -23.95
C PRO A 25 -1.04 11.12 -23.10
N VAL A 26 -0.87 9.96 -22.46
CA VAL A 26 -1.91 9.35 -21.59
C VAL A 26 -2.15 10.23 -20.37
N LEU A 27 -1.09 10.71 -19.71
CA LEU A 27 -1.19 11.62 -18.56
C LEU A 27 -1.89 12.93 -18.92
N ALA A 28 -1.58 13.50 -20.08
CA ALA A 28 -2.25 14.70 -20.58
C ALA A 28 -3.75 14.45 -20.88
N GLY A 29 -4.10 13.25 -21.34
CA GLY A 29 -5.49 12.82 -21.52
C GLY A 29 -6.23 12.75 -20.18
N LEU A 30 -5.66 12.07 -19.19
CA LEU A 30 -6.24 11.93 -17.85
C LEU A 30 -6.52 13.28 -17.18
N GLN A 31 -5.61 14.24 -17.31
CA GLN A 31 -5.80 15.59 -16.78
C GLN A 31 -7.02 16.29 -17.39
N ARG A 32 -7.31 16.09 -18.69
CA ARG A 32 -8.51 16.64 -19.35
C ARG A 32 -9.81 16.02 -18.84
N HIS A 33 -9.74 14.79 -18.31
CA HIS A 33 -10.84 14.11 -17.65
C HIS A 33 -10.93 14.42 -16.15
N ASN A 34 -10.27 15.49 -15.67
CA ASN A 34 -10.22 15.90 -14.27
C ASN A 34 -9.66 14.82 -13.31
N ILE A 35 -8.84 13.90 -13.82
CA ILE A 35 -8.14 12.93 -12.99
C ILE A 35 -6.87 13.61 -12.45
N SER A 36 -6.85 13.88 -11.15
CA SER A 36 -5.74 14.57 -10.47
C SER A 36 -4.72 13.62 -9.82
N CYS A 37 -5.06 12.34 -9.68
CA CYS A 37 -4.22 11.34 -9.02
C CYS A 37 -4.40 9.98 -9.71
N VAL A 38 -3.30 9.22 -9.82
CA VAL A 38 -3.30 7.82 -10.28
C VAL A 38 -2.35 7.02 -9.42
N SER A 39 -2.72 5.77 -9.12
CA SER A 39 -1.81 4.80 -8.49
C SER A 39 -0.94 4.17 -9.57
N VAL A 40 0.36 4.02 -9.29
CA VAL A 40 1.31 3.39 -10.22
C VAL A 40 1.86 2.11 -9.63
N LEU A 41 2.22 1.15 -10.50
CA LEU A 41 3.04 0.01 -10.11
C LEU A 41 4.47 0.50 -9.96
N GLU A 42 4.98 0.41 -8.76
CA GLU A 42 6.39 0.57 -8.44
C GLU A 42 6.95 -0.83 -8.19
N GLU A 43 8.07 -1.15 -8.86
CA GLU A 43 8.78 -2.39 -8.56
C GLU A 43 9.44 -2.22 -7.19
N ASP A 44 9.11 -3.12 -6.27
CA ASP A 44 9.82 -3.16 -5.00
C ASP A 44 11.23 -3.69 -5.23
N HIS A 45 12.22 -2.81 -5.15
CA HIS A 45 13.63 -3.14 -5.36
C HIS A 45 14.31 -3.70 -4.11
N ARG A 46 13.58 -3.82 -2.99
CA ARG A 46 14.12 -4.39 -1.75
C ARG A 46 14.33 -5.89 -1.93
N SER A 47 15.48 -6.36 -1.45
CA SER A 47 15.79 -7.77 -1.33
C SER A 47 14.98 -8.43 -0.21
N GLU A 48 14.86 -9.75 -0.25
CA GLU A 48 14.21 -10.53 0.83
C GLU A 48 14.88 -10.30 2.19
N GLU A 49 16.20 -10.07 2.19
CA GLU A 49 16.97 -9.76 3.40
C GLU A 49 16.58 -8.39 3.97
N GLU A 50 16.42 -7.37 3.12
CA GLU A 50 15.95 -6.04 3.52
C GLU A 50 14.50 -6.08 4.02
N LEU A 51 13.63 -6.81 3.33
CA LEU A 51 12.25 -7.03 3.78
C LEU A 51 12.21 -7.74 5.13
N ALA A 52 13.06 -8.76 5.36
CA ALA A 52 13.15 -9.45 6.64
C ALA A 52 13.59 -8.51 7.77
N ILE A 53 14.56 -7.63 7.51
CA ILE A 53 15.00 -6.61 8.46
C ILE A 53 13.85 -5.65 8.79
N GLU A 54 13.15 -5.14 7.79
CA GLU A 54 12.01 -4.23 7.99
C GLU A 54 10.86 -4.89 8.77
N ARG A 55 10.54 -6.15 8.48
CA ARG A 55 9.56 -6.93 9.24
C ARG A 55 9.97 -7.06 10.71
N GLY A 56 11.25 -7.34 10.97
CA GLY A 56 11.81 -7.40 12.31
C GLY A 56 11.66 -6.06 13.06
N GLN A 57 12.11 -4.96 12.45
CA GLN A 57 12.03 -3.62 13.03
C GLN A 57 10.58 -3.18 13.29
N THR A 58 9.67 -3.51 12.37
CA THR A 58 8.24 -3.20 12.49
C THR A 58 7.62 -3.97 13.66
N THR A 59 7.94 -5.26 13.78
CA THR A 59 7.48 -6.11 14.87
C THR A 59 7.98 -5.59 16.22
N GLU A 60 9.29 -5.33 16.35
CA GLU A 60 9.87 -4.80 17.59
C GLU A 60 9.25 -3.48 18.01
N ARG A 61 8.99 -2.59 17.05
CA ARG A 61 8.36 -1.29 17.32
C ARG A 61 6.92 -1.46 17.82
N ILE A 62 6.15 -2.37 17.23
CA ILE A 62 4.77 -2.63 17.65
C ILE A 62 4.77 -3.28 19.03
N ASP A 63 5.63 -4.27 19.27
CA ASP A 63 5.77 -4.92 20.58
C ASP A 63 6.14 -3.93 21.68
N ALA A 64 6.99 -2.95 21.37
CA ALA A 64 7.35 -1.89 22.31
C ALA A 64 6.15 -1.00 22.69
N LEU A 65 5.21 -0.74 21.76
CA LEU A 65 4.01 0.06 22.04
C LEU A 65 3.04 -0.63 23.00
N PHE A 66 3.00 -1.96 22.97
CA PHE A 66 2.12 -2.77 23.82
C PHE A 66 2.81 -3.22 25.13
N ARG A 67 4.08 -2.90 25.31
CA ARG A 67 4.84 -3.27 26.52
C ARG A 67 4.27 -2.58 27.76
N GLY A 68 3.95 -3.39 28.77
CA GLY A 68 3.44 -2.89 30.06
C GLY A 68 1.96 -2.52 30.05
N MET A 69 1.25 -2.81 28.95
CA MET A 69 -0.21 -2.74 28.93
C MET A 69 -0.81 -3.97 29.62
N ASP A 70 -2.01 -3.81 30.18
CA ASP A 70 -2.75 -4.93 30.74
C ASP A 70 -3.07 -5.96 29.65
N GLN A 71 -2.69 -7.22 29.90
CA GLN A 71 -2.95 -8.33 28.99
C GLN A 71 -4.42 -8.75 29.08
N THR A 72 -5.25 -8.01 28.36
CA THR A 72 -6.65 -8.33 28.13
C THR A 72 -6.80 -8.93 26.73
N ALA A 73 -7.80 -9.78 26.54
CA ALA A 73 -8.10 -10.37 25.23
C ALA A 73 -8.30 -9.31 24.12
N SER A 74 -8.85 -8.15 24.49
CA SER A 74 -9.00 -7.01 23.57
C SER A 74 -7.67 -6.40 23.16
N MET A 75 -6.70 -6.30 24.08
CA MET A 75 -5.36 -5.78 23.78
C MET A 75 -4.55 -6.75 22.92
N GLU A 76 -4.62 -8.05 23.21
CA GLU A 76 -4.01 -9.07 22.35
C GLU A 76 -4.60 -9.05 20.94
N SER A 77 -5.92 -8.91 20.83
CA SER A 77 -6.60 -8.80 19.53
C SER A 77 -6.16 -7.56 18.76
N LEU A 78 -6.06 -6.41 19.43
CA LEU A 78 -5.63 -5.17 18.82
C LEU A 78 -4.16 -5.23 18.38
N HIS A 79 -3.26 -5.75 19.22
CA HIS A 79 -1.85 -5.95 18.88
C HIS A 79 -1.70 -6.80 17.63
N ARG A 80 -2.38 -7.96 17.58
CA ARG A 80 -2.36 -8.84 16.41
C ARG A 80 -2.86 -8.15 15.14
N LEU A 81 -4.00 -7.46 15.21
CA LEU A 81 -4.58 -6.78 14.05
C LEU A 81 -3.67 -5.67 13.52
N ILE A 82 -3.04 -4.91 14.41
CA ILE A 82 -2.08 -3.87 14.02
C ILE A 82 -0.83 -4.50 13.41
N LEU A 83 -0.32 -5.58 13.98
CA LEU A 83 0.85 -6.28 13.45
C LEU A 83 0.56 -6.83 12.04
N GLU A 84 -0.57 -7.50 11.86
CA GLU A 84 -1.01 -8.04 10.57
C GLU A 84 -1.13 -6.94 9.51
N TYR A 85 -1.85 -5.85 9.83
CA TYR A 85 -1.99 -4.70 8.94
C TYR A 85 -0.65 -4.03 8.57
N ARG A 86 0.30 -3.99 9.51
CA ARG A 86 1.60 -3.33 9.29
C ARG A 86 2.58 -4.20 8.51
N LEU A 87 2.44 -5.52 8.59
CA LEU A 87 3.29 -6.45 7.87
C LEU A 87 2.74 -6.78 6.47
N GLU A 88 1.45 -6.57 6.19
CA GLU A 88 0.84 -6.82 4.87
C GLU A 88 1.62 -6.23 3.68
N PRO A 89 2.18 -5.00 3.73
CA PRO A 89 2.98 -4.44 2.63
C PRO A 89 4.42 -4.97 2.55
N LEU A 90 4.83 -5.85 3.47
CA LEU A 90 6.19 -6.40 3.60
C LEU A 90 6.22 -7.93 3.35
N LEU A 91 5.11 -8.50 2.90
CA LEU A 91 4.93 -9.90 2.49
C LEU A 91 5.14 -10.04 0.99
#